data_AF-A0A3D2I9K5-F1
#
_entry.id   AF-A0A3D2I9K5-F1
#
_cell.length_a   1.000
_cell.length_b   1.000
_cell.length_c   1.000
_cell.angle_alpha   90.00
_cell.angle_beta   90.00
_cell.angle_gamma   90.00
#
_symmetry.space_group_name_H-M   'P 1'
#
loop_
_entity.id
_entity.type
_entity.pdbx_description
1 polymer ?
#
loop_
_entity_poly.entity_id
_entity_poly.type
_entity_poly.pdbx_seq_one_letter_code
_entity_poly.pdbx_strand_id
1 'polypeptide(L)'
;SDDAFAELIDYFSRQTAPTVICMFGDHQPNVETDYIRRLLGVDSLYTMSTEQTLKQYITPFVIWANYDIPEQTIDKLSVNYLSSYLLQIAGLDMPTYNRYLLALSHQVPVITPVGYIGADGRCYANGQTSVYTPLLKGYEKVGYNLLFDKTGRVDHLYGLE
;
A
#
# COMPACT_ATOMS: atom_id res chain seq x y z
N SER A 1 -15.88 -6.04 -14.79
CA SER A 1 -14.76 -6.26 -13.84
C SER A 1 -15.20 -7.20 -12.74
N ASP A 2 -16.37 -6.96 -12.15
CA ASP A 2 -16.85 -7.71 -10.98
C ASP A 2 -17.24 -9.15 -11.35
N ASP A 3 -17.97 -9.35 -12.45
CA ASP A 3 -18.30 -10.70 -12.94
C ASP A 3 -17.05 -11.51 -13.26
N ALA A 4 -16.06 -10.91 -13.93
CA ALA A 4 -14.80 -11.57 -14.25
C ALA A 4 -13.99 -11.93 -12.99
N PHE A 5 -14.03 -11.07 -11.96
CA PHE A 5 -13.40 -11.38 -10.67
C PHE A 5 -14.14 -12.50 -9.93
N ALA A 6 -15.47 -12.51 -9.99
CA ALA A 6 -16.28 -13.59 -9.44
C ALA A 6 -16.01 -14.93 -10.15
N GLU A 7 -15.89 -14.94 -11.48
CA GLU A 7 -15.50 -16.11 -12.27
C GLU A 7 -14.10 -16.63 -11.89
N LEU A 8 -13.13 -15.71 -11.69
CA LEU A 8 -11.78 -16.05 -11.26
C LEU A 8 -11.79 -16.73 -9.89
N ILE A 9 -12.51 -16.15 -8.91
CA ILE A 9 -12.67 -16.72 -7.58
C ILE A 9 -13.37 -18.08 -7.65
N ASP A 10 -14.47 -18.19 -8.39
CA ASP A 10 -15.22 -19.46 -8.55
C ASP A 10 -14.34 -20.57 -9.14
N TYR A 11 -13.50 -20.24 -10.13
CA TYR A 11 -12.52 -21.17 -10.66
C TYR A 11 -11.51 -21.63 -9.60
N PHE A 12 -10.87 -20.70 -8.89
CA PHE A 12 -9.81 -21.02 -7.92
C PHE A 12 -10.33 -21.66 -6.64
N SER A 13 -11.59 -21.43 -6.29
CA SER A 13 -12.25 -22.03 -5.11
C SER A 13 -12.33 -23.56 -5.20
N ARG A 14 -12.30 -24.11 -6.42
CA ARG A 14 -12.38 -25.55 -6.69
C ARG A 14 -11.02 -26.21 -6.89
N GLN A 15 -9.94 -25.43 -6.92
CA GLN A 15 -8.59 -25.97 -7.11
C GLN A 15 -8.02 -26.47 -5.79
N THR A 16 -7.29 -27.58 -5.82
CA THR A 16 -6.64 -28.17 -4.63
C THR A 16 -5.32 -27.47 -4.28
N ALA A 17 -4.71 -26.75 -5.21
CA ALA A 17 -3.48 -26.01 -4.97
C ALA A 17 -3.78 -24.75 -4.14
N PRO A 18 -3.08 -24.51 -3.01
CA PRO A 18 -3.24 -23.28 -2.24
C PRO A 18 -3.01 -22.04 -3.12
N THR A 19 -3.99 -21.14 -3.14
CA THR A 19 -4.03 -19.98 -4.02
C THR A 19 -4.45 -18.76 -3.22
N VAL A 20 -3.73 -17.65 -3.39
CA VAL A 20 -4.10 -16.32 -2.92
C VAL A 20 -4.27 -15.41 -4.13
N ILE A 21 -5.39 -14.71 -4.21
CA ILE A 21 -5.68 -13.69 -5.20
C ILE A 21 -5.65 -12.33 -4.52
N CYS A 22 -4.79 -11.44 -5.01
CA CYS A 22 -4.75 -10.04 -4.62
C CYS A 22 -5.21 -9.20 -5.82
N MET A 23 -6.33 -8.52 -5.68
CA MET A 23 -6.83 -7.56 -6.66
C MET A 23 -6.77 -6.17 -6.05
N PHE A 24 -6.14 -5.22 -6.73
CA PHE A 24 -6.05 -3.82 -6.29
C PHE A 24 -6.12 -2.88 -7.48
N GLY A 25 -6.71 -1.70 -7.30
CA GLY A 25 -6.68 -0.65 -8.31
C GLY A 25 -5.32 0.04 -8.35
N ASP A 26 -4.77 0.22 -9.54
CA ASP A 26 -3.49 0.90 -9.76
C ASP A 26 -3.63 2.43 -9.58
N HIS A 27 -4.72 3.00 -10.09
CA HIS A 27 -5.07 4.41 -9.89
C HIS A 27 -6.58 4.66 -10.10
N GLN A 28 -7.06 5.83 -9.68
CA GLN A 28 -8.41 6.28 -10.01
C GLN A 28 -8.52 6.58 -11.51
N PRO A 29 -9.70 6.40 -12.14
CA PRO A 29 -9.90 6.73 -13.54
C PRO A 29 -9.72 8.24 -13.78
N ASN A 30 -9.18 8.59 -14.95
CA ASN A 30 -9.14 9.99 -15.36
C ASN A 30 -10.55 10.43 -15.77
N VAL A 31 -11.11 11.39 -15.04
CA VAL A 31 -12.45 11.95 -15.25
C VAL A 31 -12.38 13.47 -15.16
N GLU A 32 -13.44 14.14 -15.61
CA GLU A 32 -13.48 15.60 -15.67
C GLU A 32 -13.18 16.26 -14.32
N THR A 33 -12.35 17.30 -14.33
CA THR A 33 -11.96 18.07 -13.13
C THR A 33 -13.17 18.54 -12.32
N ASP A 34 -14.22 19.00 -13.00
CA ASP A 34 -15.46 19.45 -12.35
C ASP A 34 -16.19 18.32 -11.63
N TYR A 35 -16.11 17.09 -12.14
CA TYR A 35 -16.66 15.92 -11.47
C TYR A 35 -15.89 15.63 -10.18
N ILE A 36 -14.56 15.61 -10.21
CA ILE A 36 -13.72 15.41 -9.00
C ILE A 36 -13.98 16.53 -7.97
N ARG A 37 -14.04 17.79 -8.41
CA ARG A 37 -14.38 18.94 -7.56
C ARG A 37 -15.68 18.72 -6.79
N ARG A 38 -16.74 18.30 -7.51
CA ARG A 38 -18.06 18.03 -6.92
C ARG A 38 -18.04 16.82 -6.00
N LEU A 39 -17.36 15.75 -6.40
CA LEU A 39 -17.20 14.53 -5.60
C LEU A 39 -16.49 14.80 -4.27
N LEU A 40 -15.44 15.62 -4.28
CA LEU A 40 -14.67 15.97 -3.09
C LEU A 40 -15.28 17.14 -2.29
N GLY A 41 -16.30 17.82 -2.83
CA GLY A 41 -16.91 18.99 -2.20
C GLY A 41 -15.96 20.18 -2.09
N VAL A 42 -15.12 20.42 -3.11
CA VAL A 42 -14.12 21.50 -3.13
C VAL A 42 -14.37 22.49 -4.26
N ASP A 43 -13.97 23.75 -4.05
CA ASP A 43 -14.08 24.83 -5.04
C ASP A 43 -12.95 24.84 -6.07
N SER A 44 -11.83 24.18 -5.78
CA SER A 44 -10.68 24.13 -6.68
C SER A 44 -9.79 22.97 -6.29
N LEU A 45 -9.28 22.24 -7.28
CA LEU A 45 -8.24 21.23 -7.04
C LEU A 45 -6.87 21.86 -6.75
N TYR A 46 -6.70 23.17 -6.99
CA TYR A 46 -5.42 23.86 -6.76
C TYR A 46 -5.25 24.36 -5.33
N THR A 47 -6.32 24.40 -4.54
CA THR A 47 -6.32 24.96 -3.17
C THR A 47 -6.71 23.94 -2.11
N MET A 48 -6.58 22.65 -2.43
CA MET A 48 -6.91 21.57 -1.51
C MET A 48 -5.87 21.43 -0.40
N SER A 49 -6.34 21.06 0.79
CA SER A 49 -5.48 20.57 1.85
C SER A 49 -4.81 19.24 1.46
N THR A 50 -3.74 18.85 2.16
CA THR A 50 -3.13 17.53 1.97
C THR A 50 -4.13 16.40 2.11
N GLU A 51 -5.00 16.47 3.12
CA GLU A 51 -6.04 15.46 3.34
C GLU A 51 -7.00 15.35 2.15
N GLN A 52 -7.45 16.48 1.60
CA GLN A 52 -8.29 16.50 0.40
C GLN A 52 -7.55 15.95 -0.84
N THR A 53 -6.27 16.29 -1.00
CA THR A 53 -5.44 15.77 -2.09
C THR A 53 -5.26 14.26 -1.98
N LEU A 54 -5.00 13.72 -0.78
CA LEU A 54 -4.85 12.28 -0.54
C LEU A 54 -6.10 11.47 -0.93
N LYS A 55 -7.31 12.06 -0.87
CA LYS A 55 -8.55 11.38 -1.28
C LYS A 55 -8.56 10.99 -2.77
N GLN A 56 -7.74 11.62 -3.60
CA GLN A 56 -7.59 11.25 -5.02
C GLN A 56 -6.66 10.05 -5.26
N TYR A 57 -5.97 9.58 -4.21
CA TYR A 57 -5.00 8.50 -4.29
C TYR A 57 -5.52 7.21 -3.63
N ILE A 58 -6.83 7.09 -3.46
CA ILE A 58 -7.47 5.93 -2.82
C ILE A 58 -8.05 5.00 -3.90
N THR A 59 -7.62 3.74 -3.89
CA THR A 59 -8.20 2.65 -4.68
C THR A 59 -8.51 1.47 -3.76
N PRO A 60 -9.53 0.65 -4.08
CA PRO A 60 -9.83 -0.54 -3.30
C PRO A 60 -8.82 -1.65 -3.57
N PHE A 61 -8.65 -2.53 -2.58
CA PHE A 61 -8.03 -3.83 -2.79
C PHE A 61 -8.81 -4.91 -2.04
N VAL A 62 -8.66 -6.15 -2.50
CA VAL A 62 -9.19 -7.35 -1.86
C VAL A 62 -8.16 -8.46 -1.94
N ILE A 63 -8.03 -9.21 -0.84
CA ILE A 63 -7.23 -10.42 -0.76
C ILE A 63 -8.19 -11.56 -0.47
N TRP A 64 -8.16 -12.57 -1.31
CA TRP A 64 -8.97 -13.77 -1.19
C TRP A 64 -8.06 -15.00 -1.28
N ALA A 65 -8.39 -16.07 -0.56
CA ALA A 65 -7.68 -17.34 -0.65
C ALA A 65 -8.66 -18.50 -0.74
N ASN A 66 -8.24 -19.59 -1.38
CA ASN A 66 -9.01 -20.84 -1.43
C ASN A 66 -8.79 -21.74 -0.20
N TYR A 67 -8.21 -21.17 0.85
CA TYR A 67 -8.00 -21.76 2.17
C TYR A 67 -8.28 -20.70 3.24
N ASP A 68 -8.38 -21.14 4.49
CA ASP A 68 -8.70 -20.26 5.62
C ASP A 68 -7.59 -19.22 5.85
N ILE A 69 -7.98 -17.94 5.90
CA ILE A 69 -7.11 -16.80 6.19
C ILE A 69 -7.82 -15.86 7.18
N PRO A 70 -7.09 -15.07 7.99
CA PRO A 70 -7.73 -14.12 8.90
C PRO A 70 -8.59 -13.10 8.15
N GLU A 71 -9.89 -13.02 8.45
CA GLU A 71 -10.75 -11.99 7.90
C GLU A 71 -10.53 -10.66 8.62
N GLN A 72 -10.26 -9.61 7.84
CA GLN A 72 -10.11 -8.26 8.39
C GLN A 72 -10.41 -7.20 7.35
N THR A 73 -10.89 -6.05 7.83
CA THR A 73 -10.98 -4.83 7.03
C THR A 73 -9.76 -3.97 7.31
N ILE A 74 -8.96 -3.74 6.28
CA ILE A 74 -7.83 -2.81 6.35
C ILE A 74 -8.33 -1.43 5.94
N ASP A 75 -8.36 -0.50 6.90
CA ASP A 75 -8.82 0.86 6.67
C ASP A 75 -7.94 1.59 5.66
N LYS A 76 -6.61 1.55 5.84
CA LYS A 76 -5.65 2.23 4.96
C LYS A 76 -4.34 1.44 4.87
N LEU A 77 -3.83 1.27 3.65
CA LEU A 77 -2.53 0.66 3.41
C LEU A 77 -1.98 1.14 2.07
N SER A 78 -0.77 1.70 2.05
CA SER A 78 -0.11 2.00 0.78
C SER A 78 0.41 0.74 0.09
N VAL A 79 0.42 0.76 -1.25
CA VAL A 79 0.82 -0.36 -2.11
C VAL A 79 2.24 -0.87 -1.85
N ASN A 80 3.14 -0.03 -1.34
CA ASN A 80 4.50 -0.43 -0.98
C ASN A 80 4.54 -1.48 0.14
N TYR A 81 3.48 -1.62 0.92
CA TYR A 81 3.34 -2.64 1.97
C TYR A 81 2.62 -3.90 1.49
N LEU A 82 1.90 -3.85 0.37
CA LEU A 82 0.95 -4.88 -0.05
C LEU A 82 1.61 -6.25 -0.26
N SER A 83 2.81 -6.30 -0.86
CA SER A 83 3.54 -7.55 -1.04
C SER A 83 3.97 -8.19 0.29
N SER A 84 4.41 -7.37 1.25
CA SER A 84 4.81 -7.87 2.58
C SER A 84 3.59 -8.37 3.36
N TYR A 85 2.46 -7.69 3.21
CA TYR A 85 1.20 -8.11 3.80
C TYR A 85 0.69 -9.41 3.18
N LEU A 86 0.82 -9.59 1.86
CA LEU A 86 0.51 -10.87 1.20
C LEU A 86 1.37 -12.03 1.70
N LEU A 87 2.68 -11.82 1.90
CA LEU A 87 3.55 -12.85 2.48
C LEU A 87 3.08 -13.24 3.89
N GLN A 88 2.70 -12.26 4.71
CA GLN A 88 2.16 -12.52 6.05
C GLN A 88 0.85 -13.32 6.00
N ILE A 89 -0.10 -12.94 5.15
CA ILE A 89 -1.39 -13.66 5.01
C ILE A 89 -1.18 -15.07 4.48
N ALA A 90 -0.23 -15.26 3.55
CA ALA A 90 0.09 -16.57 3.00
C ALA A 90 0.90 -17.48 3.95
N GLY A 91 1.28 -16.99 5.14
CA GLY A 91 2.11 -17.73 6.09
C GLY A 91 3.51 -18.03 5.55
N LEU A 92 4.02 -17.22 4.62
CA LEU A 92 5.32 -17.42 3.98
C LEU A 92 6.43 -16.70 4.74
N ASP A 93 7.63 -17.27 4.66
CA ASP A 93 8.83 -16.61 5.17
C ASP A 93 9.08 -15.28 4.45
N MET A 94 9.56 -14.31 5.22
CA MET A 94 9.80 -12.95 4.75
C MET A 94 11.27 -12.57 4.94
N PRO A 95 11.92 -11.96 3.93
CA PRO A 95 13.18 -11.28 4.13
C PRO A 95 13.09 -10.18 5.19
N THR A 96 14.23 -9.75 5.72
CA THR A 96 14.30 -8.68 6.72
C THR A 96 13.65 -7.38 6.22
N TYR A 97 13.79 -7.07 4.94
CA TYR A 97 13.15 -5.92 4.31
C TYR A 97 11.62 -5.96 4.42
N ASN A 98 10.98 -7.10 4.12
CA ASN A 98 9.52 -7.24 4.21
C ASN A 98 9.02 -7.13 5.64
N ARG A 99 9.73 -7.71 6.62
CA ARG A 99 9.44 -7.52 8.05
C ARG A 99 9.54 -6.06 8.47
N TYR A 100 10.57 -5.36 7.98
CA TYR A 100 10.74 -3.93 8.21
C TYR A 100 9.58 -3.12 7.62
N LEU A 101 9.11 -3.45 6.41
CA LEU A 101 7.97 -2.78 5.79
C LEU A 101 6.67 -2.97 6.59
N LEU A 102 6.40 -4.18 7.12
CA LEU A 102 5.26 -4.40 8.00
C LEU A 102 5.37 -3.62 9.31
N ALA A 103 6.56 -3.59 9.93
CA ALA A 103 6.77 -2.78 11.13
C ALA A 103 6.55 -1.28 10.85
N LEU A 104 6.98 -0.80 9.69
CA LEU A 104 6.78 0.58 9.26
C LEU A 104 5.31 0.90 9.00
N SER A 105 4.54 -0.01 8.40
CA SER A 105 3.12 0.23 8.09
C SER A 105 2.27 0.45 9.35
N HIS A 106 2.66 -0.13 10.49
CA HIS A 106 2.01 0.17 11.77
C HIS A 106 2.24 1.60 12.27
N GLN A 107 3.32 2.25 11.85
CA GLN A 107 3.67 3.62 12.24
C GLN A 107 3.24 4.66 11.19
N VAL A 108 3.37 4.30 9.91
CA VAL A 108 3.06 5.15 8.76
C VAL A 108 2.31 4.29 7.72
N PRO A 109 1.00 4.02 7.93
CA PRO A 109 0.23 3.12 7.07
C PRO A 109 0.11 3.60 5.62
N VAL A 110 0.22 4.91 5.38
CA VAL A 110 0.11 5.51 4.05
C VAL A 110 1.34 6.35 3.76
N ILE A 111 2.04 6.03 2.68
CA ILE A 111 3.08 6.82 2.04
C ILE A 111 2.71 6.97 0.56
N THR A 112 2.66 8.21 0.07
CA THR A 112 2.36 8.54 -1.34
C THR A 112 3.29 9.66 -1.81
N PRO A 113 3.35 9.95 -3.13
CA PRO A 113 4.09 11.10 -3.64
C PRO A 113 3.60 12.47 -3.13
N VAL A 114 2.34 12.57 -2.69
CA VAL A 114 1.73 13.85 -2.26
C VAL A 114 1.70 14.04 -0.74
N GLY A 115 1.90 12.96 0.03
CA GLY A 115 1.84 13.02 1.49
C GLY A 115 1.81 11.64 2.14
N TYR A 116 1.69 11.64 3.45
CA TYR A 116 1.64 10.42 4.27
C TYR A 116 0.62 10.55 5.40
N ILE A 117 0.15 9.42 5.91
CA ILE A 117 -0.72 9.33 7.08
C ILE A 117 0.03 8.55 8.16
N GLY A 118 0.15 9.15 9.35
CA GLY A 118 0.77 8.52 10.51
C GLY A 118 -0.20 7.65 11.30
N ALA A 119 0.33 6.86 12.23
CA ALA A 119 -0.46 6.09 13.20
C ALA A 119 -1.34 6.97 14.11
N ASP A 120 -1.02 8.26 14.22
CA ASP A 120 -1.85 9.28 14.88
C ASP A 120 -3.10 9.67 14.08
N GLY A 121 -3.28 9.10 12.88
CA GLY A 121 -4.39 9.38 11.96
C GLY A 121 -4.29 10.71 11.23
N ARG A 122 -3.21 11.48 11.40
CA ARG A 122 -3.04 12.79 10.78
C ARG A 122 -2.44 12.69 9.39
N CYS A 123 -2.87 13.58 8.51
CA CYS A 123 -2.31 13.73 7.17
C CYS A 123 -1.19 14.76 7.18
N TYR A 124 -0.06 14.42 6.55
CA TYR A 124 1.12 15.26 6.44
C TYR A 124 1.50 15.43 4.97
N ALA A 125 1.83 16.65 4.56
CA ALA A 125 2.30 16.90 3.20
C ALA A 125 3.64 16.20 2.96
N ASN A 126 3.94 15.88 1.70
CA ASN A 126 5.27 15.37 1.35
C ASN A 126 6.35 16.37 1.80
N GLY A 127 7.39 15.88 2.47
CA GLY A 127 8.47 16.69 3.05
C GLY A 127 8.12 17.43 4.35
N GLN A 128 6.87 17.40 4.82
CA GLN A 128 6.51 18.01 6.10
C GLN A 128 7.18 17.28 7.27
N THR A 129 7.86 18.03 8.14
CA THR A 129 8.47 17.48 9.35
C THR A 129 7.40 17.03 10.36
N SER A 130 7.58 15.84 10.92
CA SER A 130 6.75 15.26 11.97
C SER A 130 7.55 14.27 12.82
N VAL A 131 6.89 13.62 13.79
CA VAL A 131 7.47 12.52 14.56
C VAL A 131 7.86 11.32 13.68
N TYR A 132 7.28 11.20 12.48
CA TYR A 132 7.53 10.11 11.54
C TYR A 132 8.70 10.37 10.59
N THR A 133 9.22 11.61 10.53
CA THR A 133 10.33 11.98 9.63
C THR A 133 11.56 11.07 9.75
N PRO A 134 12.01 10.65 10.95
CA PRO A 134 13.13 9.71 11.06
C PRO A 134 12.83 8.35 10.42
N LEU A 135 11.59 7.86 10.53
CA LEU A 135 11.16 6.59 9.94
C LEU A 135 11.14 6.66 8.41
N LEU A 136 10.59 7.76 7.85
CA LEU A 136 10.55 8.01 6.40
C LEU A 136 11.96 8.11 5.82
N LYS A 137 12.88 8.83 6.48
CA LYS A 137 14.29 8.89 6.08
C LYS A 137 14.98 7.53 6.17
N GLY A 138 14.61 6.70 7.14
CA GLY A 138 15.07 5.32 7.21
C GLY A 138 14.60 4.51 6.00
N TYR A 139 13.32 4.63 5.66
CA TYR A 139 12.73 3.95 4.51
C TYR A 139 13.39 4.36 3.19
N GLU A 140 13.62 5.67 2.98
CA GLU A 140 14.34 6.20 1.82
C GLU A 140 15.75 5.61 1.70
N LYS A 141 16.50 5.50 2.80
CA LYS A 141 17.85 4.91 2.80
C LYS A 141 17.83 3.43 2.42
N VAL A 142 16.89 2.66 2.98
CA VAL A 142 16.75 1.23 2.66
C VAL A 142 16.30 1.05 1.21
N GLY A 143 15.34 1.85 0.74
CA GLY A 143 14.92 1.86 -0.66
C GLY A 143 16.06 2.22 -1.61
N TYR A 144 16.89 3.19 -1.25
CA TYR A 144 18.09 3.53 -2.02
C TYR A 144 19.11 2.39 -2.05
N ASN A 145 19.35 1.75 -0.91
CA ASN A 145 20.26 0.61 -0.83
C ASN A 145 19.79 -0.57 -1.69
N LEU A 146 18.47 -0.82 -1.74
CA LEU A 146 17.87 -1.86 -2.57
C LEU A 146 17.99 -1.55 -4.08
N LEU A 147 17.68 -0.32 -4.49
CA LEU A 147 17.47 0.03 -5.90
C LEU A 147 18.69 0.60 -6.60
N PHE A 148 19.56 1.31 -5.89
CA PHE A 148 20.57 2.19 -6.51
C PHE A 148 21.99 1.97 -6.00
N ASP A 149 22.19 1.48 -4.78
CA ASP A 149 23.52 1.30 -4.20
C ASP A 149 24.23 0.04 -4.72
N LYS A 150 24.87 0.16 -5.89
CA LYS A 150 25.53 -0.96 -6.57
C LYS A 150 26.72 -1.56 -5.81
N THR A 151 27.30 -0.82 -4.86
CA THR A 151 28.54 -1.20 -4.16
C THR A 151 28.31 -1.53 -2.68
N GLY A 152 27.32 -0.89 -2.07
CA GLY A 152 26.98 -1.04 -0.66
C GLY A 152 25.68 -1.81 -0.41
N ARG A 153 25.06 -2.42 -1.43
CA ARG A 153 23.84 -3.21 -1.27
C ARG A 153 24.04 -4.30 -0.21
N VAL A 154 23.13 -4.35 0.76
CA VAL A 154 23.17 -5.31 1.85
C VAL A 154 22.25 -6.49 1.50
N ASP A 155 22.76 -7.46 0.73
CA ASP A 155 21.94 -8.48 0.07
C ASP A 155 21.09 -9.35 1.03
N HIS A 156 21.61 -9.71 2.20
CA HIS A 156 20.87 -10.51 3.19
C HIS A 156 19.61 -9.82 3.75
N LEU A 157 19.43 -8.52 3.51
CA LEU A 157 18.18 -7.83 3.86
C LEU A 157 17.03 -8.20 2.93
N TYR A 158 17.34 -8.62 1.69
CA TYR A 158 16.36 -8.72 0.60
C TYR A 158 16.06 -10.14 0.14
N GLY A 159 16.82 -11.13 0.61
CA GLY A 159 16.61 -12.56 0.33
C GLY A 159 16.23 -13.36 1.58
N LEU A 160 15.74 -14.57 1.36
CA LEU A 160 15.74 -15.62 2.38
C LEU A 160 17.11 -16.32 2.32
N GLU A 161 17.72 -16.55 3.48
CA GLU A 161 18.96 -17.34 3.61
C GLU A 161 18.68 -18.84 3.49
#